data_AF-Q0PQB5-F1
#
_entry.id   AF-Q0PQB5-F1
#
_cell.length_a   1.000
_cell.length_b   1.000
_cell.length_c   1.000
_cell.angle_alpha   90.00
_cell.angle_beta   90.00
_cell.angle_gamma   90.00
#
_symmetry.space_group_name_H-M   'P 1'
#
loop_
_entity.id
_entity.type
_entity.pdbx_description
1 polymer ?
#
loop_
_entity_poly.entity_id
_entity_poly.type
_entity_poly.pdbx_seq_one_letter_code
_entity_poly.pdbx_strand_id
1 'polypeptide(L)'
;MPIRKRSSGPPALPSPTIWRSRVWPTSIRRRASTSSPCKTEHKAVLDTCRQLEREGFEITYMDPEPNGLIDLGKLEAALRDDTILVSIMHVNNEIGVIQDIEAIGELTRPRKILLHVDAAQSAGKVPIDLQQMKVDLMSFSAHKIYGPKGIGALYVRRKPRVRLEAQMHGGGHERGMRSGTLATHQIAGMGEAFRIAGEEMVAENERIQALRQRLWDGIKDMDEVYLNGDLERRVAGNLNVSFAFVRG
;
A
#
# COMPACT_ATOMS: atom_id res chain seq x y z
N MET A 1 -26.88 74.71 -16.07
CA MET A 1 -26.36 74.32 -14.74
C MET A 1 -25.32 73.21 -14.93
N PRO A 2 -24.04 73.43 -14.58
CA PRO A 2 -22.98 72.43 -14.73
C PRO A 2 -22.90 71.54 -13.48
N ILE A 3 -22.77 70.22 -13.69
CA ILE A 3 -22.57 69.24 -12.62
C ILE A 3 -21.07 69.17 -12.28
N ARG A 4 -20.75 69.35 -11.00
CA ARG A 4 -19.39 69.27 -10.44
C ARG A 4 -18.94 67.82 -10.25
N LYS A 5 -17.68 67.59 -10.67
CA LYS A 5 -16.65 66.59 -10.31
C LYS A 5 -16.96 65.56 -9.20
N ARG A 6 -16.49 64.33 -9.43
CA ARG A 6 -15.53 63.65 -8.51
C ARG A 6 -14.73 62.58 -9.25
N SER A 7 -13.42 62.83 -9.35
CA SER A 7 -12.40 61.85 -9.68
C SER A 7 -12.31 60.80 -8.57
N SER A 8 -12.50 59.52 -8.91
CA SER A 8 -12.08 58.39 -8.09
C SER A 8 -11.04 57.62 -8.90
N GLY A 9 -9.83 57.54 -8.36
CA GLY A 9 -8.72 56.80 -8.97
C GLY A 9 -9.00 55.29 -8.97
N PRO A 10 -8.24 54.51 -9.77
CA PRO A 10 -8.42 53.07 -9.83
C PRO A 10 -8.12 52.41 -8.48
N PRO A 11 -8.87 51.38 -8.06
CA PRO A 11 -8.60 50.67 -6.82
C PRO A 11 -7.24 49.95 -6.91
N ALA A 12 -6.48 50.03 -5.83
CA ALA A 12 -5.18 49.39 -5.67
C ALA A 12 -5.30 47.87 -5.86
N LEU A 13 -4.43 47.31 -6.70
CA LEU A 13 -4.25 45.86 -6.84
C LEU A 13 -3.82 45.27 -5.49
N PRO A 14 -4.46 44.20 -5.00
CA PRO A 14 -3.97 43.51 -3.82
C PRO A 14 -2.60 42.91 -4.12
N SER A 15 -1.65 43.19 -3.23
CA SER A 15 -0.30 42.63 -3.19
C SER A 15 -0.34 41.10 -3.28
N PRO A 16 0.65 40.46 -3.92
CA PRO A 16 0.67 39.02 -4.10
C PRO A 16 0.83 38.36 -2.73
N THR A 17 -0.27 37.88 -2.18
CA THR A 17 -0.27 36.97 -1.03
C THR A 17 0.46 35.71 -1.49
N ILE A 18 1.75 35.67 -1.16
CA ILE A 18 2.63 34.52 -1.30
C ILE A 18 1.88 33.33 -0.70
N TRP A 19 1.47 32.41 -1.56
CA TRP A 19 0.95 31.10 -1.19
C TRP A 19 2.04 30.38 -0.40
N ARG A 20 2.04 30.55 0.93
CA ARG A 20 2.77 29.67 1.83
C ARG A 20 2.08 28.31 1.73
N SER A 21 2.64 27.45 0.88
CA SER A 21 2.44 26.01 0.96
C SER A 21 2.57 25.63 2.43
N ARG A 22 1.51 25.05 3.00
CA ARG A 22 1.59 24.37 4.29
C ARG A 22 2.38 23.08 4.06
N VAL A 23 3.67 23.24 3.86
CA VAL A 23 4.66 22.23 4.19
C VAL A 23 4.39 21.86 5.63
N TRP A 24 4.29 20.56 5.91
CA TRP A 24 4.14 20.01 7.26
C TRP A 24 4.98 20.83 8.26
N PRO A 25 4.39 21.31 9.38
CA PRO A 25 5.14 22.03 10.39
C PRO A 25 6.41 21.26 10.72
N THR A 26 7.55 21.95 10.82
CA THR A 26 8.88 21.36 11.07
C THR A 26 8.91 20.46 12.32
N SER A 27 7.91 20.57 13.20
CA SER A 27 7.70 19.71 14.36
C SER A 27 7.22 18.29 14.03
N ILE A 28 6.47 18.06 12.95
CA ILE A 28 6.06 16.72 12.49
C ILE A 28 7.23 16.01 11.80
N ARG A 29 8.11 16.78 11.12
CA ARG A 29 9.30 16.25 10.41
C ARG A 29 10.36 15.62 11.32
N ARG A 30 10.28 15.78 12.65
CA ARG A 30 11.28 15.27 13.61
C ARG A 30 10.75 14.17 14.54
N ARG A 31 9.47 13.80 14.43
CA ARG A 31 8.76 12.88 15.36
C ARG A 31 7.65 12.12 14.66
N ALA A 32 7.93 11.66 13.45
CA ALA A 32 7.00 10.86 12.69
C ALA A 32 7.70 9.55 12.42
N SER A 33 7.34 8.55 13.21
CA SER A 33 7.86 7.21 13.01
C SER A 33 6.99 6.46 12.02
N THR A 34 7.61 5.89 10.99
CA THR A 34 6.96 4.94 10.09
C THR A 34 7.47 3.56 10.43
N SER A 35 6.63 2.70 10.99
CA SER A 35 6.97 1.29 11.14
C SER A 35 6.58 0.57 9.85
N SER A 36 7.59 0.26 9.02
CA SER A 36 7.43 -0.66 7.90
C SER A 36 7.75 -2.04 8.44
N PRO A 37 6.77 -2.92 8.70
CA PRO A 37 7.05 -4.11 9.47
C PRO A 37 7.63 -5.25 8.63
N CYS A 38 8.26 -4.98 7.48
CA CYS A 38 9.03 -6.02 6.82
C CYS A 38 10.16 -5.49 5.93
N LYS A 39 11.39 -5.98 6.14
CA LYS A 39 12.43 -5.92 5.08
C LYS A 39 12.00 -6.62 3.79
N THR A 40 10.95 -7.43 3.83
CA THR A 40 10.39 -8.14 2.67
C THR A 40 9.39 -7.31 1.86
N GLU A 41 9.14 -6.05 2.23
CA GLU A 41 8.29 -5.16 1.44
C GLU A 41 8.84 -4.99 0.02
N HIS A 42 7.94 -4.67 -0.91
CA HIS A 42 8.36 -4.39 -2.28
C HIS A 42 9.34 -3.20 -2.31
N LYS A 43 10.34 -3.26 -3.20
CA LYS A 43 11.38 -2.22 -3.32
C LYS A 43 10.82 -0.80 -3.45
N ALA A 44 9.66 -0.64 -4.08
CA ALA A 44 8.97 0.65 -4.18
C ALA A 44 8.62 1.26 -2.80
N VAL A 45 8.28 0.44 -1.80
CA VAL A 45 8.04 0.88 -0.42
C VAL A 45 9.37 1.17 0.26
N LEU A 46 10.34 0.25 0.20
CA LEU A 46 11.63 0.39 0.87
C LEU A 46 12.43 1.61 0.38
N ASP A 47 12.47 1.86 -0.93
CA ASP A 47 13.16 3.04 -1.48
C ASP A 47 12.44 4.35 -1.12
N THR A 48 11.10 4.33 -0.99
CA THR A 48 10.33 5.47 -0.48
C THR A 48 10.65 5.74 0.99
N CYS A 49 10.72 4.68 1.81
CA CYS A 49 11.14 4.76 3.21
C CYS A 49 12.55 5.37 3.33
N ARG A 50 13.53 4.87 2.56
CA ARG A 50 14.89 5.43 2.53
C ARG A 50 14.95 6.90 2.15
N GLN A 51 14.09 7.33 1.23
CA GLN A 51 13.97 8.74 0.89
C GLN A 51 13.41 9.56 2.05
N LEU A 52 12.37 9.07 2.74
CA LEU A 52 11.81 9.72 3.93
C LEU A 52 12.83 9.80 5.08
N GLU A 53 13.68 8.80 5.28
CA GLU A 53 14.78 8.85 6.26
C GLU A 53 15.72 10.03 5.98
N ARG A 54 16.06 10.27 4.70
CA ARG A 54 16.87 11.43 4.28
C ARG A 54 16.17 12.77 4.52
N GLU A 55 14.85 12.76 4.55
CA GLU A 55 14.02 13.94 4.84
C GLU A 55 13.81 14.18 6.35
N GLY A 56 14.36 13.30 7.20
CA GLY A 56 14.36 13.42 8.66
C GLY A 56 13.32 12.56 9.39
N PHE A 57 12.59 11.70 8.68
CA PHE A 57 11.68 10.74 9.31
C PHE A 57 12.46 9.60 9.94
N GLU A 58 11.93 9.05 11.03
CA GLU A 58 12.49 7.84 11.63
C GLU A 58 11.70 6.62 11.12
N ILE A 59 12.41 5.59 10.67
CA ILE A 59 11.76 4.39 10.15
C ILE A 59 12.23 3.18 10.93
N THR A 60 11.25 2.39 11.37
CA THR A 60 11.50 1.11 12.02
C THR A 60 11.17 0.02 11.02
N TYR A 61 12.20 -0.70 10.56
CA TYR A 61 12.05 -1.90 9.74
C TYR A 61 11.96 -3.12 10.66
N MET A 62 10.87 -3.88 10.57
CA MET A 62 10.78 -5.14 11.31
C MET A 62 11.23 -6.31 10.46
N ASP A 63 11.75 -7.34 11.13
CA ASP A 63 12.02 -8.63 10.53
C ASP A 63 10.80 -9.54 10.78
N PRO A 64 10.32 -10.27 9.77
CA PRO A 64 9.26 -11.26 9.99
C PRO A 64 9.82 -12.47 10.75
N GLU A 65 8.93 -13.30 11.27
CA GLU A 65 9.28 -14.63 11.76
C GLU A 65 9.85 -15.50 10.62
N PRO A 66 10.53 -16.62 10.92
CA PRO A 66 11.09 -17.51 9.89
C PRO A 66 10.06 -18.03 8.86
N ASN A 67 8.78 -18.11 9.24
CA ASN A 67 7.69 -18.48 8.33
C ASN A 67 7.14 -17.28 7.52
N GLY A 68 7.74 -16.09 7.63
CA GLY A 68 7.37 -14.88 6.91
C GLY A 68 6.23 -14.07 7.51
N LEU A 69 5.59 -14.55 8.58
CA LEU A 69 4.52 -13.82 9.25
C LEU A 69 5.08 -12.76 10.20
N ILE A 70 4.31 -11.69 10.39
CA ILE A 70 4.64 -10.66 11.38
C ILE A 70 4.07 -11.07 12.74
N ASP A 71 4.92 -11.05 13.77
CA ASP A 71 4.47 -11.19 15.15
C ASP A 71 3.79 -9.89 15.63
N LEU A 72 2.52 -10.00 16.04
CA LEU A 72 1.71 -8.86 16.46
C LEU A 72 2.21 -8.22 17.76
N GLY A 73 2.82 -8.99 18.66
CA GLY A 73 3.42 -8.47 19.90
C GLY A 73 4.67 -7.66 19.61
N LYS A 74 5.53 -8.12 18.69
CA LYS A 74 6.69 -7.36 18.20
C LYS A 74 6.24 -6.09 17.47
N LEU A 75 5.19 -6.16 16.66
CA LEU A 75 4.59 -4.97 16.05
C LEU A 75 4.13 -3.99 17.11
N GLU A 76 3.33 -4.44 18.08
CA GLU A 76 2.81 -3.60 19.17
C GLU A 76 3.91 -2.91 19.97
N ALA A 77 4.99 -3.65 20.29
CA ALA A 77 6.15 -3.12 21.01
C ALA A 77 6.98 -2.12 20.20
N ALA A 78 6.95 -2.22 18.85
CA ALA A 78 7.65 -1.28 17.97
C ALA A 78 6.89 0.03 17.77
N LEU A 79 5.57 0.04 17.99
CA LEU A 79 4.74 1.24 17.89
C LEU A 79 5.08 2.21 19.03
N ARG A 80 5.21 3.50 18.67
CA ARG A 80 5.47 4.60 19.59
C ARG A 80 4.33 5.61 19.55
N ASP A 81 4.31 6.50 20.53
CA ASP A 81 3.34 7.60 20.59
C ASP A 81 3.43 8.55 19.38
N ASP A 82 4.58 8.56 18.70
CA ASP A 82 4.87 9.40 17.54
C ASP A 82 4.77 8.65 16.21
N THR A 83 4.27 7.40 16.23
CA THR A 83 4.04 6.62 15.01
C THR A 83 2.86 7.17 14.23
N ILE A 84 3.05 7.46 12.95
CA ILE A 84 2.01 8.05 12.10
C ILE A 84 1.49 7.09 11.04
N LEU A 85 2.30 6.10 10.65
CA LEU A 85 2.00 5.19 9.55
C LEU A 85 2.62 3.82 9.82
N VAL A 86 1.80 2.79 9.66
CA VAL A 86 2.21 1.40 9.50
C VAL A 86 1.95 1.01 8.04
N SER A 87 2.95 0.46 7.36
CA SER A 87 2.84 0.09 5.93
C SER A 87 3.21 -1.37 5.73
N ILE A 88 2.26 -2.23 5.37
CA ILE A 88 2.44 -3.69 5.28
C ILE A 88 1.91 -4.25 3.96
N MET A 89 2.64 -5.14 3.30
CA MET A 89 2.11 -5.94 2.21
C MET A 89 1.10 -6.97 2.74
N HIS A 90 -0.05 -7.08 2.07
CA HIS A 90 -1.04 -8.09 2.43
C HIS A 90 -0.56 -9.50 2.07
N VAL A 91 0.04 -9.65 0.89
CA VAL A 91 0.61 -10.92 0.40
C VAL A 91 2.05 -10.68 0.01
N ASN A 92 2.96 -11.44 0.61
CA ASN A 92 4.37 -11.40 0.24
C ASN A 92 4.57 -11.89 -1.20
N ASN A 93 5.26 -11.11 -2.04
CA ASN A 93 5.43 -11.44 -3.45
C ASN A 93 6.47 -12.55 -3.71
N GLU A 94 7.32 -12.89 -2.74
CA GLU A 94 8.36 -13.90 -2.86
C GLU A 94 7.90 -15.25 -2.29
N ILE A 95 7.49 -15.27 -1.02
CA ILE A 95 7.10 -16.49 -0.29
C ILE A 95 5.58 -16.68 -0.17
N GLY A 96 4.78 -15.73 -0.68
CA GLY A 96 3.33 -15.90 -0.81
C GLY A 96 2.51 -15.84 0.48
N VAL A 97 3.15 -15.58 1.62
CA VAL A 97 2.49 -15.55 2.93
C VAL A 97 1.50 -14.39 3.04
N ILE A 98 0.38 -14.66 3.70
CA ILE A 98 -0.72 -13.70 3.89
C ILE A 98 -0.62 -13.14 5.31
N GLN A 99 -0.48 -11.82 5.44
CA GLN A 99 -0.47 -11.13 6.73
C GLN A 99 -1.89 -10.93 7.26
N ASP A 100 -2.06 -10.97 8.58
CA ASP A 100 -3.33 -10.71 9.25
C ASP A 100 -3.62 -9.21 9.34
N ILE A 101 -4.10 -8.64 8.23
CA ILE A 101 -4.36 -7.20 8.13
C ILE A 101 -5.48 -6.74 9.06
N GLU A 102 -6.46 -7.60 9.36
CA GLU A 102 -7.54 -7.27 10.28
C GLU A 102 -7.01 -7.07 11.69
N ALA A 103 -6.21 -8.00 12.21
CA ALA A 103 -5.59 -7.86 13.53
C ALA A 103 -4.66 -6.63 13.61
N ILE A 104 -3.92 -6.33 12.54
CA ILE A 104 -3.08 -5.13 12.45
C ILE A 104 -3.93 -3.85 12.43
N GLY A 105 -5.07 -3.87 11.72
CA GLY A 105 -6.03 -2.78 11.69
C GLY A 105 -6.63 -2.51 13.07
N GLU A 106 -6.93 -3.56 13.84
CA GLU A 106 -7.38 -3.46 15.23
C GLU A 106 -6.33 -2.85 16.16
N LEU A 107 -5.05 -3.16 15.93
CA LEU A 107 -3.94 -2.62 16.71
C LEU A 107 -3.69 -1.13 16.43
N THR A 108 -3.72 -0.73 15.16
CA THR A 108 -3.34 0.63 14.71
C THR A 108 -4.45 1.66 14.88
N ARG A 109 -5.71 1.25 14.68
CA ARG A 109 -6.85 2.18 14.63
C ARG A 109 -7.13 2.93 15.94
N PRO A 110 -7.15 2.30 17.13
CA PRO A 110 -7.35 3.00 18.40
C PRO A 110 -6.26 4.04 18.69
N ARG A 111 -5.04 3.78 18.20
CA ARG A 111 -3.86 4.65 18.35
C ARG A 111 -3.82 5.79 17.32
N LYS A 112 -4.79 5.84 16.40
CA LYS A 112 -4.86 6.83 15.29
C LYS A 112 -3.64 6.77 14.36
N ILE A 113 -3.01 5.61 14.29
CA ILE A 113 -1.91 5.32 13.36
C ILE A 113 -2.54 4.93 12.03
N LEU A 114 -2.09 5.54 10.93
CA LEU A 114 -2.60 5.19 9.61
C LEU A 114 -2.10 3.79 9.21
N LEU A 115 -2.98 2.98 8.63
CA LEU A 115 -2.59 1.70 8.05
C LEU A 115 -2.58 1.78 6.52
N HIS A 116 -1.39 1.67 5.92
CA HIS A 116 -1.21 1.43 4.49
C HIS A 116 -0.99 -0.06 4.23
N VAL A 117 -1.67 -0.57 3.21
CA VAL A 117 -1.54 -1.97 2.78
C VAL A 117 -1.17 -2.06 1.30
N ASP A 118 -0.06 -2.72 0.98
CA ASP A 118 0.22 -3.12 -0.41
C ASP A 118 -0.57 -4.39 -0.76
N ALA A 119 -1.62 -4.23 -1.55
CA ALA A 119 -2.50 -5.31 -1.99
C ALA A 119 -2.22 -5.75 -3.44
N ALA A 120 -1.08 -5.37 -4.03
CA ALA A 120 -0.76 -5.69 -5.42
C ALA A 120 -0.77 -7.20 -5.70
N GLN A 121 -0.39 -8.05 -4.73
CA GLN A 121 -0.43 -9.50 -4.89
C GLN A 121 -1.67 -10.18 -4.30
N SER A 122 -2.42 -9.50 -3.43
CA SER A 122 -3.58 -10.08 -2.74
C SER A 122 -4.89 -9.85 -3.48
N ALA A 123 -5.05 -8.70 -4.14
CA ALA A 123 -6.31 -8.38 -4.80
C ALA A 123 -6.62 -9.40 -5.92
N GLY A 124 -7.87 -9.88 -5.96
CA GLY A 124 -8.31 -10.95 -6.86
C GLY A 124 -7.82 -12.35 -6.50
N LYS A 125 -7.08 -12.51 -5.40
CA LYS A 125 -6.58 -13.81 -4.89
C LYS A 125 -7.01 -14.08 -3.45
N VAL A 126 -7.21 -13.04 -2.67
CA VAL A 126 -7.68 -13.10 -1.28
C VAL A 126 -8.87 -12.13 -1.14
N PRO A 127 -9.92 -12.49 -0.38
CA PRO A 127 -11.00 -11.55 -0.08
C PRO A 127 -10.46 -10.27 0.57
N ILE A 128 -10.92 -9.11 0.09
CA ILE A 128 -10.56 -7.80 0.65
C ILE A 128 -11.85 -7.09 1.07
N ASP A 129 -12.04 -6.97 2.38
CA ASP A 129 -13.10 -6.15 2.97
C ASP A 129 -12.48 -4.94 3.66
N LEU A 130 -12.57 -3.78 3.00
CA LEU A 130 -12.02 -2.52 3.51
C LEU A 130 -12.77 -2.01 4.76
N GLN A 131 -13.96 -2.53 5.09
CA GLN A 131 -14.65 -2.19 6.33
C GLN A 131 -14.08 -2.99 7.49
N GLN A 132 -13.94 -4.31 7.33
CA GLN A 132 -13.43 -5.23 8.36
C GLN A 132 -11.94 -4.99 8.64
N MET A 133 -11.11 -4.88 7.60
CA MET A 133 -9.66 -4.76 7.75
C MET A 133 -9.17 -3.41 8.32
N LYS A 134 -10.06 -2.42 8.49
CA LYS A 134 -9.74 -1.07 9.01
C LYS A 134 -8.62 -0.29 8.28
N VAL A 135 -8.24 -0.69 7.07
CA VAL A 135 -7.16 -0.09 6.26
C VAL A 135 -7.45 1.36 5.87
N ASP A 136 -6.48 2.26 6.01
CA ASP A 136 -6.64 3.68 5.65
C ASP A 136 -6.20 3.98 4.21
N LEU A 137 -5.18 3.27 3.74
CA LEU A 137 -4.61 3.37 2.39
C LEU A 137 -4.38 1.96 1.82
N MET A 138 -4.79 1.68 0.59
CA MET A 138 -4.50 0.37 -0.03
C MET A 138 -4.07 0.50 -1.48
N SER A 139 -2.92 -0.09 -1.82
CA SER A 139 -2.33 -0.04 -3.16
C SER A 139 -2.76 -1.24 -4.00
N PHE A 140 -3.14 -0.99 -5.26
CA PHE A 140 -3.59 -1.99 -6.23
C PHE A 140 -2.82 -1.88 -7.54
N SER A 141 -2.60 -3.02 -8.19
CA SER A 141 -1.90 -3.11 -9.48
C SER A 141 -2.67 -4.00 -10.45
N ALA A 142 -3.01 -3.47 -11.63
CA ALA A 142 -3.83 -4.20 -12.59
C ALA A 142 -3.09 -5.39 -13.23
N HIS A 143 -1.82 -5.24 -13.57
CA HIS A 143 -1.07 -6.31 -14.26
C HIS A 143 -0.73 -7.53 -13.38
N LYS A 144 -1.07 -7.50 -12.09
CA LYS A 144 -0.95 -8.64 -11.16
C LYS A 144 -2.22 -9.50 -11.10
N ILE A 145 -3.26 -9.08 -11.81
CA ILE A 145 -4.56 -9.74 -11.98
C ILE A 145 -4.98 -9.78 -13.46
N TYR A 146 -4.01 -9.97 -14.36
CA TYR A 146 -4.24 -10.04 -15.82
C TYR A 146 -4.77 -8.76 -16.48
N GLY A 147 -4.83 -7.63 -15.76
CA GLY A 147 -5.15 -6.33 -16.32
C GLY A 147 -3.98 -5.68 -17.08
N PRO A 148 -4.20 -4.50 -17.69
CA PRO A 148 -3.17 -3.80 -18.46
C PRO A 148 -1.99 -3.34 -17.58
N LYS A 149 -0.78 -3.35 -18.14
CA LYS A 149 0.40 -2.73 -17.52
C LYS A 149 0.27 -1.20 -17.55
N GLY A 150 0.93 -0.54 -16.59
CA GLY A 150 0.99 0.92 -16.52
C GLY A 150 -0.19 1.60 -15.79
N ILE A 151 -1.07 0.83 -15.15
CA ILE A 151 -2.18 1.35 -14.35
C ILE A 151 -2.29 0.63 -13.01
N GLY A 152 -2.71 1.39 -12.00
CA GLY A 152 -2.97 0.94 -10.63
C GLY A 152 -3.87 1.94 -9.92
N ALA A 153 -4.19 1.67 -8.66
CA ALA A 153 -5.00 2.56 -7.84
C ALA A 153 -4.48 2.60 -6.41
N LEU A 154 -4.70 3.73 -5.75
CA LEU A 154 -4.56 3.88 -4.31
C LEU A 154 -5.94 4.15 -3.74
N TYR A 155 -6.47 3.21 -2.97
CA TYR A 155 -7.64 3.47 -2.13
C TYR A 155 -7.23 4.42 -1.01
N VAL A 156 -8.06 5.44 -0.77
CA VAL A 156 -7.89 6.41 0.31
C VAL A 156 -9.18 6.49 1.11
N ARG A 157 -9.11 6.13 2.38
CA ARG A 157 -10.26 6.17 3.28
C ARG A 157 -10.77 7.60 3.48
N ARG A 158 -12.10 7.75 3.36
CA ARG A 158 -12.76 9.06 3.56
C ARG A 158 -13.18 9.33 5.01
N LYS A 159 -13.48 8.29 5.78
CA LYS A 159 -13.93 8.38 7.18
C LYS A 159 -13.26 7.29 8.02
N PRO A 160 -12.43 7.65 9.01
CA PRO A 160 -11.88 8.99 9.28
C PRO A 160 -11.13 9.53 8.06
N ARG A 161 -11.04 10.86 7.97
CA ARG A 161 -10.51 11.52 6.78
C ARG A 161 -8.98 11.41 6.75
N VAL A 162 -8.46 10.68 5.77
CA VAL A 162 -7.03 10.68 5.44
C VAL A 162 -6.73 11.88 4.54
N ARG A 163 -5.60 12.55 4.78
CA ARG A 163 -5.13 13.68 3.96
C ARG A 163 -3.78 13.31 3.37
N LEU A 164 -3.70 13.33 2.04
CA LEU A 164 -2.47 13.10 1.30
C LEU A 164 -2.04 14.39 0.62
N GLU A 165 -0.72 14.62 0.58
CA GLU A 165 -0.12 15.64 -0.26
C GLU A 165 0.13 15.05 -1.64
N ALA A 166 -0.25 15.79 -2.69
CA ALA A 166 -0.10 15.30 -4.06
C ALA A 166 1.38 15.31 -4.46
N GLN A 167 1.88 14.17 -4.97
CA GLN A 167 3.23 14.12 -5.55
C GLN A 167 3.26 14.69 -6.98
N MET A 168 2.15 14.57 -7.71
CA MET A 168 2.00 15.02 -9.09
C MET A 168 1.07 16.24 -9.18
N HIS A 169 1.64 17.39 -9.51
CA HIS A 169 0.94 18.68 -9.60
C HIS A 169 0.47 18.98 -11.03
N GLY A 170 -0.62 19.73 -11.18
CA GLY A 170 -1.24 20.03 -12.47
C GLY A 170 -2.73 20.37 -12.33
N GLY A 171 -3.55 19.99 -13.32
CA GLY A 171 -4.97 20.39 -13.42
C GLY A 171 -5.95 19.81 -12.40
N GLY A 172 -5.48 19.28 -11.27
CA GLY A 172 -6.37 18.86 -10.16
C GLY A 172 -7.19 17.58 -10.40
N HIS A 173 -6.74 16.70 -11.30
CA HIS A 173 -7.37 15.40 -11.56
C HIS A 173 -7.34 14.50 -10.30
N GLU A 174 -8.16 13.45 -10.27
CA GLU A 174 -8.27 12.52 -9.12
C GLU A 174 -8.50 13.26 -7.79
N ARG A 175 -9.39 14.26 -7.81
CA ARG A 175 -9.70 15.15 -6.65
C ARG A 175 -8.48 15.90 -6.12
N GLY A 176 -7.54 16.23 -6.99
CA GLY A 176 -6.29 16.89 -6.65
C GLY A 176 -5.21 15.97 -6.08
N MET A 177 -5.43 14.65 -6.02
CA MET A 177 -4.44 13.70 -5.47
C MET A 177 -3.39 13.27 -6.52
N ARG A 178 -3.77 13.22 -7.79
CA ARG A 178 -2.86 12.83 -8.89
C ARG A 178 -3.25 13.54 -10.17
N SER A 179 -2.47 14.55 -10.56
CA SER A 179 -2.69 15.28 -11.81
C SER A 179 -2.25 14.50 -13.05
N GLY A 180 -2.87 14.81 -14.19
CA GLY A 180 -2.58 14.23 -15.50
C GLY A 180 -3.83 13.63 -16.14
N THR A 181 -3.93 13.72 -17.46
CA THR A 181 -5.06 13.16 -18.23
C THR A 181 -5.23 11.68 -17.92
N LEU A 182 -6.47 11.26 -17.69
CA LEU A 182 -6.80 9.89 -17.35
C LEU A 182 -6.67 8.98 -18.57
N ALA A 183 -5.95 7.87 -18.41
CA ALA A 183 -5.81 6.85 -19.45
C ALA A 183 -7.07 5.96 -19.47
N THR A 184 -8.16 6.46 -20.05
CA THR A 184 -9.51 5.84 -19.99
C THR A 184 -9.50 4.36 -20.37
N HIS A 185 -8.74 3.97 -21.40
CA HIS A 185 -8.64 2.58 -21.84
C HIS A 185 -7.97 1.67 -20.80
N GLN A 186 -6.92 2.15 -20.11
CA GLN A 186 -6.28 1.40 -19.02
C GLN A 186 -7.17 1.33 -17.78
N ILE A 187 -7.90 2.40 -17.47
CA ILE A 187 -8.85 2.43 -16.35
C ILE A 187 -9.98 1.42 -16.59
N ALA A 188 -10.55 1.41 -17.79
CA ALA A 188 -11.58 0.43 -18.18
C ALA A 188 -11.04 -1.01 -18.11
N GLY A 189 -9.86 -1.26 -18.66
CA GLY A 189 -9.23 -2.58 -18.61
C GLY A 189 -8.88 -3.04 -17.18
N MET A 190 -8.48 -2.11 -16.31
CA MET A 190 -8.28 -2.40 -14.89
C MET A 190 -9.59 -2.78 -14.20
N GLY A 191 -10.66 -2.00 -14.41
CA GLY A 191 -11.98 -2.29 -13.84
C GLY A 191 -12.51 -3.65 -14.25
N GLU A 192 -12.39 -4.00 -15.53
CA GLU A 192 -12.82 -5.30 -16.05
C GLU A 192 -12.00 -6.46 -15.47
N ALA A 193 -10.68 -6.31 -15.37
CA ALA A 193 -9.83 -7.31 -14.75
C ALA A 193 -10.22 -7.57 -13.29
N PHE A 194 -10.49 -6.52 -12.50
CA PHE A 194 -10.95 -6.68 -11.12
C PHE A 194 -12.34 -7.32 -11.01
N ARG A 195 -13.25 -7.03 -11.95
CA ARG A 195 -14.57 -7.66 -12.01
C ARG A 195 -14.45 -9.17 -12.23
N ILE A 196 -13.73 -9.58 -13.28
CA ILE A 196 -13.50 -11.00 -13.61
C ILE A 196 -12.78 -11.70 -12.45
N ALA A 197 -11.71 -11.08 -11.93
CA ALA A 197 -10.96 -11.66 -10.82
C ALA A 197 -11.84 -11.86 -9.57
N GLY A 198 -12.80 -10.97 -9.29
CA GLY A 198 -13.75 -11.14 -8.20
C GLY A 198 -14.74 -12.27 -8.41
N GLU A 199 -15.23 -12.46 -9.64
CA GLU A 199 -16.18 -13.53 -10.01
C GLU A 199 -15.51 -14.91 -10.00
N GLU A 200 -14.27 -15.00 -10.49
CA GLU A 200 -13.55 -16.27 -10.65
C GLU A 200 -12.69 -16.65 -9.42
N MET A 201 -12.49 -15.72 -8.47
CA MET A 201 -11.51 -15.86 -7.36
C MET A 201 -11.58 -17.22 -6.66
N VAL A 202 -12.78 -17.66 -6.29
CA VAL A 202 -12.97 -18.89 -5.50
C VAL A 202 -12.60 -20.12 -6.32
N ALA A 203 -13.20 -20.28 -7.51
CA ALA A 203 -12.95 -21.42 -8.38
C ALA A 203 -11.48 -21.49 -8.84
N GLU A 204 -10.88 -20.33 -9.13
CA GLU A 204 -9.50 -20.25 -9.57
C GLU A 204 -8.51 -20.55 -8.43
N ASN A 205 -8.80 -20.09 -7.21
CA ASN A 205 -8.00 -20.45 -6.04
C ASN A 205 -8.03 -21.96 -5.77
N GLU A 206 -9.20 -22.61 -5.82
CA GLU A 206 -9.32 -24.06 -5.63
C GLU A 206 -8.48 -24.83 -6.67
N ARG A 207 -8.63 -24.47 -7.95
CA ARG A 207 -7.89 -25.10 -9.05
C ARG A 207 -6.37 -24.91 -8.88
N ILE A 208 -5.93 -23.69 -8.62
CA ILE A 208 -4.50 -23.37 -8.48
C ILE A 208 -3.91 -24.04 -7.23
N GLN A 209 -4.64 -24.06 -6.11
CA GLN A 209 -4.19 -24.73 -4.90
C GLN A 209 -3.99 -26.24 -5.11
N ALA A 210 -4.89 -26.89 -5.84
CA ALA A 210 -4.74 -28.31 -6.19
C ALA A 210 -3.48 -28.56 -7.04
N LEU A 211 -3.19 -27.67 -8.01
CA LEU A 211 -1.97 -27.74 -8.82
C LEU A 211 -0.70 -27.51 -7.97
N ARG A 212 -0.74 -26.51 -7.08
CA ARG A 212 0.35 -26.23 -6.12
C ARG A 212 0.62 -27.45 -5.24
N GLN A 213 -0.44 -28.05 -4.69
CA GLN A 213 -0.34 -29.20 -3.80
C GLN A 213 0.26 -30.40 -4.53
N ARG A 214 -0.20 -30.66 -5.76
CA ARG A 214 0.38 -31.72 -6.61
C ARG A 214 1.88 -31.50 -6.88
N LEU A 215 2.30 -30.26 -7.12
CA LEU A 215 3.72 -29.93 -7.29
C LEU A 215 4.50 -30.16 -5.99
N TRP A 216 3.97 -29.68 -4.86
CA TRP A 216 4.60 -29.82 -3.56
C TRP A 216 4.75 -31.29 -3.14
N ASP A 217 3.69 -32.09 -3.26
CA ASP A 217 3.72 -33.52 -2.95
C ASP A 217 4.70 -34.30 -3.83
N GLY A 218 4.99 -33.82 -5.04
CA GLY A 218 5.98 -34.43 -5.92
C GLY A 218 7.44 -34.15 -5.53
N ILE A 219 7.71 -33.13 -4.73
CA ILE A 219 9.09 -32.69 -4.41
C ILE A 219 9.42 -32.67 -2.91
N LYS A 220 8.42 -32.65 -2.03
CA LYS A 220 8.60 -32.44 -0.58
C LYS A 220 9.42 -33.53 0.14
N ASP A 221 9.40 -34.75 -0.40
CA ASP A 221 10.07 -35.92 0.19
C ASP A 221 11.49 -36.11 -0.36
N MET A 222 11.96 -35.20 -1.22
CA MET A 222 13.36 -35.18 -1.65
C MET A 222 14.26 -34.71 -0.51
N ASP A 223 15.49 -35.25 -0.47
CA ASP A 223 16.48 -34.84 0.53
C ASP A 223 16.78 -33.33 0.43
N GLU A 224 16.88 -32.67 1.57
CA GLU A 224 17.34 -31.29 1.68
C GLU A 224 16.44 -30.25 0.97
N VAL A 225 15.14 -30.52 0.94
CA VAL A 225 14.11 -29.61 0.42
C VAL A 225 13.42 -28.87 1.55
N TYR A 226 13.37 -27.53 1.44
CA TYR A 226 12.82 -26.66 2.47
C TYR A 226 11.77 -25.73 1.89
N LEU A 227 10.57 -25.73 2.48
CA LEU A 227 9.54 -24.75 2.15
C LEU A 227 9.89 -23.39 2.78
N ASN A 228 9.92 -22.33 1.96
CA ASN A 228 10.14 -20.97 2.44
C ASN A 228 8.79 -20.31 2.72
N GLY A 229 8.51 -20.00 3.99
CA GLY A 229 7.27 -19.37 4.45
C GLY A 229 6.22 -20.36 4.97
N ASP A 230 5.08 -19.85 5.42
CA ASP A 230 3.97 -20.65 5.94
C ASP A 230 3.22 -21.42 4.83
N LEU A 231 2.79 -22.66 5.08
CA LEU A 231 2.08 -23.49 4.08
C LEU A 231 0.57 -23.23 4.08
N GLU A 232 0.01 -22.96 5.26
CA GLU A 232 -1.42 -22.77 5.46
C GLU A 232 -1.82 -21.33 5.14
N ARG A 233 -1.09 -20.35 5.68
CA ARG A 233 -1.33 -18.91 5.46
C ARG A 233 -0.64 -18.41 4.19
N ARG A 234 -0.97 -19.01 3.04
CA ARG A 234 -0.33 -18.71 1.75
C ARG A 234 -1.33 -18.59 0.61
N VAL A 235 -1.08 -17.66 -0.30
CA VAL A 235 -1.84 -17.55 -1.55
C VAL A 235 -1.71 -18.83 -2.40
N ALA A 236 -2.81 -19.25 -3.02
CA ALA A 236 -2.90 -20.51 -3.77
C ALA A 236 -1.81 -20.66 -4.84
N GLY A 237 -1.48 -19.58 -5.56
CA GLY A 237 -0.53 -19.60 -6.69
C GLY A 237 0.94 -19.46 -6.35
N ASN A 238 1.34 -19.44 -5.08
CA ASN A 238 2.75 -19.36 -4.69
C ASN A 238 3.24 -20.68 -4.09
N LEU A 239 4.40 -21.14 -4.54
CA LEU A 239 5.20 -22.16 -3.88
C LEU A 239 6.66 -21.71 -3.99
N ASN A 240 7.29 -21.49 -2.84
CA ASN A 240 8.68 -21.07 -2.77
C ASN A 240 9.47 -22.10 -1.96
N VAL A 241 10.47 -22.73 -2.58
CA VAL A 241 11.18 -23.88 -2.05
C VAL A 241 12.67 -23.69 -2.29
N SER A 242 13.47 -24.00 -1.28
CA SER A 242 14.93 -24.07 -1.34
C SER A 242 15.38 -25.53 -1.45
N PHE A 243 16.39 -25.79 -2.27
CA PHE A 243 17.06 -27.08 -2.37
C PHE A 243 18.50 -26.88 -1.89
N ALA A 244 18.90 -27.51 -0.78
CA ALA A 244 20.28 -27.36 -0.34
C ALA A 244 21.23 -28.03 -1.34
N PHE A 245 22.47 -27.55 -1.38
CA PHE A 245 23.54 -28.06 -2.25
C PHE A 245 23.31 -27.88 -3.76
N VAL A 246 22.18 -27.31 -4.17
CA VAL A 246 21.92 -26.86 -5.54
C VAL A 246 22.20 -25.36 -5.60
N ARG A 247 23.23 -24.93 -6.34
CA ARG A 247 23.48 -23.51 -6.59
C ARG A 247 22.57 -23.03 -7.72
N GLY A 248 21.66 -22.10 -7.41
CA GLY A 248 20.92 -21.28 -8.37
C GLY A 248 21.64 -19.98 -8.70
#